data_AF-A0A355C0J7-F1
#
_entry.id   AF-A0A355C0J7-F1
#
_cell.length_a   1.000
_cell.length_b   1.000
_cell.length_c   1.000
_cell.angle_alpha   90.00
_cell.angle_beta   90.00
_cell.angle_gamma   90.00
#
_symmetry.space_group_name_H-M   'P 1'
#
loop_
_entity.id
_entity.type
_entity.pdbx_description
1 polymer ?
#
loop_
_entity_poly.entity_id
_entity_poly.type
_entity_poly.pdbx_seq_one_letter_code
_entity_poly.pdbx_strand_id
1 'polypeptide(L)'
;MAAVTRREILRTASLLGAYGAAPFAMNLLPFNALAASTTGYKALVCVFLFGGMDCHDTVLPFDDTSYNQYTALRRTLINEYNGLQGGSSRTQARLLALTPSNAANFGGRQFALGEALAPLHQLFASGQAAIVGNVGPLIEPLNRTQWRNGGARAPDRLFSHNDQQSTWMAAAPEGARFGWGGRLADMAIASRANTNASFTAVSVS
;
A
#
# COMPACT_ATOMS: atom_id res chain seq x y z
N MET A 1 9.29 5.91 -29.80
CA MET A 1 8.48 4.71 -29.50
C MET A 1 8.87 3.62 -30.49
N ALA A 2 9.58 2.59 -30.05
CA ALA A 2 9.76 1.41 -30.89
C ALA A 2 8.44 0.63 -30.88
N ALA A 3 7.77 0.54 -32.03
CA ALA A 3 6.51 -0.18 -32.13
C ALA A 3 6.78 -1.68 -32.01
N VAL A 4 6.14 -2.34 -31.04
CA VAL A 4 6.17 -3.81 -30.92
C VAL A 4 5.54 -4.40 -32.16
N THR A 5 6.29 -5.24 -32.87
CA THR A 5 5.82 -5.80 -34.14
C THR A 5 4.97 -7.04 -33.91
N ARG A 6 4.00 -7.28 -34.81
CA ARG A 6 3.16 -8.48 -34.79
C ARG A 6 3.99 -9.79 -34.77
N ARG A 7 5.19 -9.74 -35.35
CA ARG A 7 6.17 -10.83 -35.37
C ARG A 7 6.77 -11.11 -33.99
N GLU A 8 7.05 -10.07 -33.20
CA GLU A 8 7.53 -10.25 -31.82
C GLU A 8 6.44 -10.82 -30.93
N ILE A 9 5.19 -10.37 -31.06
CA ILE A 9 4.05 -10.93 -30.31
C ILE A 9 3.87 -12.43 -30.61
N LEU A 10 3.92 -12.81 -31.88
CA LEU A 10 3.78 -14.22 -32.29
C LEU A 10 4.95 -15.09 -31.85
N ARG A 11 6.18 -14.56 -31.84
CA ARG A 11 7.35 -15.25 -31.29
C ARG A 11 7.17 -15.54 -29.80
N THR A 12 6.75 -14.54 -29.02
CA THR A 12 6.54 -14.68 -27.58
C THR A 12 5.38 -15.63 -27.26
N ALA A 13 4.28 -15.56 -28.03
CA ALA A 13 3.15 -16.48 -27.88
C ALA A 13 3.51 -17.94 -28.24
N SER A 14 4.37 -18.16 -29.24
CA SER A 14 4.81 -19.51 -29.62
C SER A 14 5.70 -20.18 -28.58
N LEU A 15 6.46 -19.39 -27.79
CA LEU A 15 7.26 -19.90 -26.67
C LEU A 15 6.41 -20.29 -25.46
N LEU A 16 5.23 -19.68 -25.29
CA LEU A 16 4.25 -20.01 -24.26
C LEU A 16 3.42 -21.27 -24.60
N GLY A 17 3.33 -21.65 -25.87
CA GLY A 17 2.56 -22.81 -26.33
C GLY A 17 3.28 -24.16 -26.22
N ALA A 18 4.60 -24.17 -26.12
CA ALA A 18 5.40 -25.41 -26.17
C ALA A 18 5.73 -26.02 -24.80
N TYR A 19 5.44 -25.34 -23.68
CA TYR A 19 5.71 -25.82 -22.34
C TYR A 19 4.50 -25.55 -21.45
N GLY A 20 3.67 -26.58 -21.26
CA GLY A 20 2.49 -26.50 -20.40
C GLY A 20 2.86 -26.06 -18.98
N ALA A 21 2.11 -25.06 -18.48
CA ALA A 21 1.88 -24.74 -17.07
C ALA A 21 2.98 -25.07 -16.02
N ALA A 22 4.26 -24.75 -16.27
CA ALA A 22 5.33 -24.50 -15.28
C ALA A 22 6.62 -24.18 -16.06
N PRO A 23 7.21 -22.97 -15.92
CA PRO A 23 7.74 -22.48 -14.66
C PRO A 23 7.52 -20.97 -14.48
N PHE A 24 6.48 -20.58 -13.74
CA PHE A 24 6.26 -19.18 -13.36
C PHE A 24 7.23 -18.67 -12.26
N ALA A 25 8.26 -19.46 -11.91
CA ALA A 25 9.03 -19.26 -10.67
C ALA A 25 10.56 -19.08 -10.82
N MET A 26 11.15 -19.06 -12.02
CA MET A 26 12.62 -19.29 -12.12
C MET A 26 13.49 -18.24 -12.83
N ASN A 27 13.05 -17.02 -13.12
CA ASN A 27 13.97 -16.00 -13.68
C ASN A 27 13.76 -14.59 -13.12
N LEU A 28 13.97 -14.47 -11.82
CA LEU A 28 13.84 -13.23 -11.09
C LEU A 28 15.22 -12.88 -10.50
N LEU A 29 16.01 -12.16 -11.30
CA LEU A 29 17.33 -11.61 -10.96
C LEU A 29 17.21 -10.10 -10.66
N PRO A 30 18.17 -9.47 -9.97
CA PRO A 30 17.96 -8.20 -9.28
C PRO A 30 18.12 -6.93 -10.10
N PHE A 31 17.42 -5.90 -9.63
CA PHE A 31 17.49 -4.52 -10.10
C PHE A 31 18.53 -3.69 -9.33
N ASN A 32 19.25 -2.83 -10.06
CA ASN A 32 20.00 -1.70 -9.49
C ASN A 32 19.29 -0.38 -9.79
N ALA A 33 18.53 0.15 -8.82
CA ALA A 33 18.03 1.52 -8.79
C ALA A 33 18.75 2.31 -7.69
N LEU A 34 18.88 3.63 -7.84
CA LEU A 34 19.57 4.55 -6.92
C LEU A 34 18.89 4.63 -5.53
N ALA A 35 19.05 3.60 -4.70
CA ALA A 35 18.90 3.58 -3.24
C ALA A 35 19.24 2.16 -2.70
N ALA A 36 20.19 2.08 -1.76
CA ALA A 36 20.64 0.86 -1.05
C ALA A 36 21.30 -0.23 -1.93
N SER A 37 22.08 -1.13 -1.29
CA SER A 37 22.79 -2.23 -1.97
C SER A 37 21.86 -3.04 -2.87
N THR A 38 22.25 -3.15 -4.13
CA THR A 38 21.41 -3.66 -5.21
C THR A 38 21.77 -5.09 -5.62
N THR A 39 22.67 -5.74 -4.89
CA THR A 39 23.01 -7.15 -5.10
C THR A 39 21.89 -8.07 -4.62
N GLY A 40 21.55 -9.10 -5.40
CA GLY A 40 20.58 -10.14 -5.02
C GLY A 40 19.12 -9.71 -5.22
N TYR A 41 18.26 -10.66 -5.62
CA TYR A 41 16.93 -10.40 -6.19
C TYR A 41 16.06 -9.44 -5.35
N LYS A 42 15.41 -8.49 -6.03
CA LYS A 42 14.48 -7.52 -5.44
C LYS A 42 13.15 -7.54 -6.18
N ALA A 43 12.07 -7.61 -5.42
CA ALA A 43 10.70 -7.52 -5.92
C ALA A 43 9.95 -6.45 -5.13
N LEU A 44 9.08 -5.71 -5.81
CA LEU A 44 8.05 -4.90 -5.15
C LEU A 44 6.72 -5.61 -5.35
N VAL A 45 6.07 -5.96 -4.23
CA VAL A 45 4.72 -6.53 -4.24
C VAL A 45 3.78 -5.48 -3.66
N CYS A 46 2.87 -4.97 -4.49
CA CYS A 46 1.83 -4.04 -4.07
C CYS A 46 0.52 -4.78 -3.93
N VAL A 47 -0.01 -4.86 -2.70
CA VAL A 47 -1.32 -5.46 -2.43
C VAL A 47 -2.33 -4.34 -2.25
N PHE A 48 -3.37 -4.33 -3.08
CA PHE A 48 -4.48 -3.40 -2.96
C PHE A 48 -5.74 -4.17 -2.51
N LEU A 49 -6.31 -3.78 -1.37
CA LEU A 49 -7.38 -4.52 -0.71
C LEU A 49 -8.79 -4.09 -1.13
N PHE A 50 -8.94 -3.20 -2.12
CA PHE A 50 -10.24 -2.73 -2.65
C PHE A 50 -11.26 -2.29 -1.58
N GLY A 51 -10.80 -1.68 -0.49
CA GLY A 51 -11.66 -1.24 0.62
C GLY A 51 -11.90 -2.30 1.71
N GLY A 52 -11.32 -3.49 1.58
CA GLY A 52 -11.41 -4.58 2.56
C GLY A 52 -10.58 -4.40 3.84
N MET A 53 -10.07 -3.19 4.11
CA MET A 53 -9.29 -2.88 5.31
C MET A 53 -9.82 -1.61 5.97
N ASP A 54 -10.25 -1.73 7.22
CA ASP A 54 -10.46 -0.59 8.09
C ASP A 54 -9.14 -0.16 8.73
N CYS A 55 -8.53 0.88 8.18
CA CYS A 55 -7.24 1.39 8.66
C CYS A 55 -7.30 1.87 10.12
N HIS A 56 -8.46 2.36 10.58
CA HIS A 56 -8.63 2.87 11.95
C HIS A 56 -8.87 1.73 12.97
N ASP A 57 -9.14 0.51 12.52
CA ASP A 57 -9.15 -0.70 13.35
C ASP A 57 -7.89 -1.58 13.13
N THR A 58 -7.03 -1.18 12.19
CA THR A 58 -5.72 -1.81 11.97
C THR A 58 -4.67 -1.17 12.88
N VAL A 59 -4.53 0.16 12.81
CA VAL A 59 -3.63 0.95 13.67
C VAL A 59 -4.48 1.76 14.63
N LEU A 60 -4.49 1.34 15.89
CA LEU A 60 -5.32 1.91 16.93
C LEU A 60 -4.56 3.01 17.68
N PRO A 61 -5.25 4.06 18.16
CA PRO A 61 -4.67 4.92 19.19
C PRO A 61 -4.43 4.12 20.47
N PHE A 62 -3.33 4.41 21.15
CA PHE A 62 -2.92 3.69 22.34
C PHE A 62 -2.74 4.58 23.57
N ASP A 63 -2.63 5.91 23.39
CA ASP A 63 -2.70 6.83 24.54
C ASP A 63 -4.14 6.92 25.06
N ASP A 64 -4.31 7.03 26.38
CA ASP A 64 -5.61 6.95 27.03
C ASP A 64 -6.62 7.95 26.47
N THR A 65 -6.19 9.19 26.18
CA THR A 65 -7.09 10.23 25.67
C THR A 65 -7.62 9.85 24.28
N SER A 66 -6.73 9.52 23.35
CA SER A 66 -7.12 9.17 21.97
C SER A 66 -7.86 7.83 21.92
N TYR A 67 -7.45 6.84 22.73
CA TYR A 67 -8.11 5.54 22.82
C TYR A 67 -9.54 5.65 23.37
N ASN A 68 -9.75 6.44 24.43
CA ASN A 68 -11.09 6.68 24.98
C ASN A 68 -12.01 7.40 23.98
N GLN A 69 -11.48 8.37 23.22
CA GLN A 69 -12.23 9.01 22.14
C GLN A 69 -12.60 8.03 21.03
N TYR A 70 -11.64 7.21 20.60
CA TYR A 70 -11.84 6.19 19.58
C TYR A 70 -12.93 5.18 19.98
N THR A 71 -12.84 4.62 21.18
CA THR A 71 -13.81 3.64 21.68
C THR A 71 -15.20 4.25 21.87
N ALA A 72 -15.30 5.52 22.28
CA ALA A 72 -16.56 6.24 22.37
C ALA A 72 -17.20 6.45 20.99
N LEU A 73 -16.42 6.87 19.98
CA LEU A 73 -16.88 7.09 18.61
C LEU A 73 -17.26 5.78 17.90
N ARG A 74 -16.58 4.67 18.24
CA ARG A 74 -16.75 3.37 17.60
C ARG A 74 -17.43 2.33 18.50
N ARG A 75 -18.28 2.79 19.43
CA ARG A 75 -18.89 1.95 20.48
C ARG A 75 -19.52 0.66 19.96
N THR A 76 -20.22 0.71 18.83
CA THR A 76 -20.86 -0.47 18.23
C THR A 76 -19.82 -1.55 17.87
N LEU A 77 -18.74 -1.17 17.19
CA LEU A 77 -17.65 -2.07 16.83
C LEU A 77 -16.95 -2.63 18.07
N ILE A 78 -16.71 -1.79 19.08
CA ILE A 78 -16.08 -2.24 20.34
C ILE A 78 -16.98 -3.23 21.07
N ASN A 79 -18.29 -3.03 21.07
CA ASN A 79 -19.24 -3.97 21.67
C ASN A 79 -19.25 -5.32 20.94
N GLU A 80 -19.08 -5.35 19.63
CA GLU A 80 -18.92 -6.60 18.87
C GLU A 80 -17.67 -7.35 19.32
N TYR A 81 -16.53 -6.66 19.45
CA TYR A 81 -15.30 -7.26 19.97
C TYR A 81 -15.45 -7.75 21.42
N ASN A 82 -16.16 -6.99 22.27
CA ASN A 82 -16.43 -7.39 23.66
C ASN A 82 -17.25 -8.69 23.75
N GLY A 83 -18.10 -8.97 22.75
CA GLY A 83 -18.91 -10.19 22.68
C GLY A 83 -18.16 -11.42 22.17
N LEU A 84 -16.91 -11.29 21.74
CA LEU A 84 -16.11 -12.43 21.26
C LEU A 84 -15.67 -13.34 22.41
N GLN A 85 -15.57 -14.63 22.13
CA GLN A 85 -15.04 -15.62 23.06
C GLN A 85 -13.57 -15.29 23.41
N GLY A 86 -13.25 -15.23 24.70
CA GLY A 86 -11.94 -14.79 25.18
C GLY A 86 -11.85 -13.28 25.42
N GLY A 87 -12.96 -12.55 25.34
CA GLY A 87 -13.03 -11.11 25.60
C GLY A 87 -12.52 -10.26 24.43
N SER A 88 -12.60 -8.94 24.60
CA SER A 88 -12.27 -7.99 23.53
C SER A 88 -10.81 -8.02 23.14
N SER A 89 -10.54 -8.34 21.88
CA SER A 89 -9.21 -8.19 21.27
C SER A 89 -8.81 -6.72 21.07
N ARG A 90 -9.73 -5.78 21.35
CA ARG A 90 -9.51 -4.34 21.24
C ARG A 90 -9.34 -3.64 22.59
N THR A 91 -9.40 -4.36 23.71
CA THR A 91 -9.02 -3.79 25.01
C THR A 91 -7.58 -3.30 24.95
N GLN A 92 -7.32 -2.07 25.39
CA GLN A 92 -5.99 -1.43 25.39
C GLN A 92 -4.89 -2.33 25.96
N ALA A 93 -5.14 -3.04 27.07
CA ALA A 93 -4.18 -3.96 27.69
C ALA A 93 -3.79 -5.18 26.83
N ARG A 94 -4.57 -5.48 25.78
CA ARG A 94 -4.32 -6.55 24.81
C ARG A 94 -3.74 -6.04 23.50
N LEU A 95 -3.65 -4.72 23.33
CA LEU A 95 -3.05 -4.16 22.12
C LEU A 95 -1.53 -4.23 22.17
N LEU A 96 -0.93 -4.42 21.01
CA LEU A 96 0.51 -4.49 20.81
C LEU A 96 1.05 -3.10 20.50
N ALA A 97 1.62 -2.43 21.50
CA ALA A 97 2.13 -1.06 21.37
C ALA A 97 3.21 -0.94 20.28
N LEU A 98 3.12 0.09 19.45
CA LEU A 98 4.10 0.43 18.43
C LEU A 98 5.10 1.45 18.97
N THR A 99 6.39 1.24 18.66
CA THR A 99 7.51 2.11 19.06
C THR A 99 8.19 2.71 17.83
N PRO A 100 7.54 3.64 17.11
CA PRO A 100 8.11 4.25 15.91
C PRO A 100 9.37 5.06 16.25
N SER A 101 10.38 4.99 15.37
CA SER A 101 11.64 5.73 15.54
C SER A 101 11.46 7.26 15.57
N ASN A 102 10.36 7.75 15.02
CA ASN A 102 9.96 9.15 15.02
C ASN A 102 8.83 9.45 16.04
N ALA A 103 8.74 8.70 17.15
CA ALA A 103 7.72 8.86 18.19
C ALA A 103 7.54 10.32 18.66
N ALA A 104 8.64 11.07 18.78
CA ALA A 104 8.63 12.48 19.18
C ALA A 104 7.82 13.39 18.24
N ASN A 105 7.69 13.03 16.97
CA ASN A 105 6.97 13.82 15.97
C ASN A 105 5.44 13.74 16.15
N PHE A 106 4.95 12.84 17.00
CA PHE A 106 3.51 12.63 17.20
C PHE A 106 2.94 13.38 18.41
N GLY A 107 3.72 14.25 19.06
CA GLY A 107 3.23 15.10 20.15
C GLY A 107 2.64 14.31 21.33
N GLY A 108 3.19 13.13 21.61
CA GLY A 108 2.71 12.23 22.68
C GLY A 108 1.63 11.23 22.27
N ARG A 109 1.10 11.28 21.03
CA ARG A 109 0.19 10.24 20.54
C ARG A 109 0.90 8.91 20.42
N GLN A 110 0.23 7.86 20.88
CA GLN A 110 0.74 6.49 20.82
C GLN A 110 -0.17 5.64 19.95
N PHE A 111 0.39 4.59 19.38
CA PHE A 111 -0.32 3.69 18.47
C PHE A 111 -0.07 2.24 18.84
N ALA A 112 -0.98 1.36 18.47
CA ALA A 112 -0.86 -0.07 18.68
C ALA A 112 -1.55 -0.86 17.56
N LEU A 113 -1.19 -2.14 17.46
CA LEU A 113 -1.86 -3.11 16.61
C LEU A 113 -2.70 -4.07 17.46
N GLY A 114 -3.72 -4.68 16.87
CA GLY A 114 -4.42 -5.80 17.52
C GLY A 114 -3.57 -7.06 17.59
N GLU A 115 -3.91 -7.98 18.50
CA GLU A 115 -3.21 -9.27 18.67
C GLU A 115 -3.19 -10.11 17.39
N ALA A 116 -4.25 -10.05 16.57
CA ALA A 116 -4.31 -10.74 15.28
C ALA A 116 -3.23 -10.29 14.29
N LEU A 117 -2.63 -9.12 14.51
CA LEU A 117 -1.56 -8.55 13.70
C LEU A 117 -0.17 -8.74 14.34
N ALA A 118 -0.04 -9.65 15.32
CA ALA A 118 1.24 -9.95 15.97
C ALA A 118 2.41 -10.21 14.99
N PRO A 119 2.24 -10.93 13.86
CA PRO A 119 3.32 -11.09 12.88
C PRO A 119 3.78 -9.77 12.26
N LEU A 120 2.86 -8.83 11.99
CA LEU A 120 3.20 -7.50 11.49
C LEU A 120 3.86 -6.64 12.57
N HIS A 121 3.41 -6.76 13.82
CA HIS A 121 4.04 -6.10 14.96
C HIS A 121 5.50 -6.53 15.11
N GLN A 122 5.79 -7.83 14.98
CA GLN A 122 7.15 -8.36 15.02
C GLN A 122 8.04 -7.79 13.91
N LEU A 123 7.53 -7.71 12.67
CA LEU A 123 8.26 -7.09 11.56
C LEU A 123 8.52 -5.60 11.79
N PHE A 124 7.56 -4.89 12.38
CA PHE A 124 7.76 -3.48 12.74
C PHE A 124 8.84 -3.35 13.82
N ALA A 125 8.75 -4.15 14.88
CA ALA A 125 9.70 -4.15 15.99
C ALA A 125 11.12 -4.54 15.55
N SER A 126 11.27 -5.40 14.53
CA SER A 126 12.57 -5.76 13.94
C SER A 126 13.10 -4.74 12.92
N GLY A 127 12.36 -3.64 12.66
CA GLY A 127 12.74 -2.64 11.67
C GLY A 127 12.56 -3.10 10.20
N GLN A 128 11.81 -4.18 9.99
CA GLN A 128 11.54 -4.76 8.66
C GLN A 128 10.18 -4.34 8.08
N ALA A 129 9.37 -3.63 8.85
CA ALA A 129 8.13 -3.02 8.38
C ALA A 129 8.03 -1.56 8.84
N ALA A 130 7.36 -0.74 8.02
CA ALA A 130 7.02 0.63 8.34
C ALA A 130 5.53 0.85 8.06
N ILE A 131 4.89 1.66 8.91
CA ILE A 131 3.51 2.09 8.72
C ILE A 131 3.56 3.53 8.23
N VAL A 132 2.94 3.79 7.08
CA VAL A 132 2.84 5.13 6.50
C VAL A 132 1.40 5.60 6.64
N GLY A 133 1.16 6.46 7.63
CA GLY A 133 -0.14 7.08 7.85
C GLY A 133 -0.36 8.33 6.99
N ASN A 134 -1.61 8.80 6.93
CA ASN A 134 -2.01 10.02 6.20
C ASN A 134 -1.65 10.00 4.71
N VAL A 135 -1.61 8.82 4.11
CA VAL A 135 -1.42 8.65 2.67
C VAL A 135 -2.75 8.78 1.95
N GLY A 136 -2.74 9.45 0.81
CA GLY A 136 -3.92 9.63 -0.01
C GLY A 136 -3.65 10.56 -1.18
N PRO A 137 -4.67 10.78 -2.02
CA PRO A 137 -4.54 11.53 -3.26
C PRO A 137 -4.48 13.06 -3.09
N LEU A 138 -4.47 13.56 -1.85
CA LEU A 138 -4.40 15.01 -1.58
C LEU A 138 -3.18 15.62 -2.26
N ILE A 139 -3.39 16.77 -2.90
CA ILE A 139 -2.36 17.50 -3.66
C ILE A 139 -1.45 18.27 -2.71
N GLU A 140 -2.02 18.81 -1.64
CA GLU A 140 -1.36 19.61 -0.62
C GLU A 140 -2.01 19.37 0.75
N PRO A 141 -1.34 19.69 1.86
CA PRO A 141 -1.96 19.63 3.19
C PRO A 141 -3.25 20.45 3.23
N LEU A 142 -4.38 19.78 3.48
CA LEU A 142 -5.70 20.36 3.43
C LEU A 142 -6.47 20.06 4.71
N ASN A 143 -6.99 21.10 5.36
CA ASN A 143 -7.88 20.96 6.51
C ASN A 143 -9.36 21.25 6.14
N ARG A 144 -10.27 20.86 7.04
CA ARG A 144 -11.73 20.99 6.83
C ARG A 144 -12.18 22.41 6.53
N THR A 145 -11.60 23.40 7.22
CA THR A 145 -11.98 24.81 7.05
C THR A 145 -11.49 25.34 5.70
N GLN A 146 -10.24 25.04 5.33
CA GLN A 146 -9.67 25.39 4.02
C GLN A 146 -10.49 24.78 2.88
N TRP A 147 -10.86 23.51 3.01
CA TRP A 147 -11.69 22.83 2.01
C TRP A 147 -13.07 23.50 1.87
N ARG A 148 -13.75 23.79 3.00
CA ARG A 148 -15.06 24.46 3.00
C ARG A 148 -15.03 25.86 2.39
N ASN A 149 -13.94 26.57 2.59
CA ASN A 149 -13.77 27.93 2.09
C ASN A 149 -13.34 27.96 0.62
N GLY A 150 -13.08 26.81 -0.01
CA GLY A 150 -12.73 26.72 -1.44
C GLY A 150 -11.36 27.31 -1.82
N GLY A 151 -10.53 27.65 -0.83
CA GLY A 151 -9.27 28.37 -1.05
C GLY A 151 -8.06 27.50 -1.36
N ALA A 152 -8.18 26.17 -1.24
CA ALA A 152 -7.09 25.23 -1.39
C ALA A 152 -7.37 24.21 -2.50
N ARG A 153 -6.32 23.71 -3.16
CA ARG A 153 -6.44 22.75 -4.25
C ARG A 153 -6.83 21.39 -3.69
N ALA A 154 -7.96 20.86 -4.16
CA ALA A 154 -8.42 19.53 -3.81
C ALA A 154 -8.28 18.58 -5.01
N PRO A 155 -8.12 17.26 -4.77
CA PRO A 155 -8.23 16.27 -5.82
C PRO A 155 -9.60 16.33 -6.50
N ASP A 156 -9.62 16.02 -7.80
CA ASP A 156 -10.87 15.87 -8.53
C ASP A 156 -11.76 14.83 -7.85
N ARG A 157 -13.07 15.13 -7.83
CA ARG A 157 -14.11 14.21 -7.31
C ARG A 157 -13.77 13.70 -5.91
N LEU A 158 -13.33 14.59 -5.01
CA LEU A 158 -13.17 14.28 -3.60
C LEU A 158 -14.45 13.62 -3.06
N PHE A 159 -14.30 12.57 -2.26
CA PHE A 159 -15.36 11.67 -1.75
C PHE A 159 -15.92 10.62 -2.74
N SER A 160 -15.51 10.62 -4.00
CA SER A 160 -15.84 9.55 -4.96
C SER A 160 -14.89 8.36 -4.82
N HIS A 161 -15.36 7.24 -4.26
CA HIS A 161 -14.49 6.11 -3.91
C HIS A 161 -13.76 5.53 -5.12
N ASN A 162 -14.46 5.28 -6.23
CA ASN A 162 -13.90 4.79 -7.49
C ASN A 162 -12.84 5.75 -8.06
N ASP A 163 -13.10 7.06 -8.07
CA ASP A 163 -12.15 8.04 -8.60
C ASP A 163 -10.91 8.17 -7.73
N GLN A 164 -11.07 8.15 -6.39
CA GLN A 164 -9.94 8.19 -5.47
C GLN A 164 -9.10 6.90 -5.54
N GLN A 165 -9.75 5.73 -5.70
CA GLN A 165 -9.04 4.47 -5.94
C GLN A 165 -8.23 4.51 -7.24
N SER A 166 -8.84 4.95 -8.35
CA SER A 166 -8.13 5.10 -9.61
C SER A 166 -6.98 6.10 -9.49
N THR A 167 -7.20 7.23 -8.83
CA THR A 167 -6.16 8.24 -8.61
C THR A 167 -4.99 7.67 -7.82
N TRP A 168 -5.24 6.83 -6.82
CA TRP A 168 -4.18 6.16 -6.07
C TRP A 168 -3.39 5.13 -6.90
N MET A 169 -4.09 4.33 -7.71
CA MET A 169 -3.46 3.27 -8.52
C MET A 169 -2.76 3.80 -9.78
N ALA A 170 -3.27 4.87 -10.37
CA ALA A 170 -2.84 5.35 -11.69
C ALA A 170 -2.31 6.80 -11.69
N ALA A 171 -2.39 7.51 -10.56
CA ALA A 171 -2.15 8.96 -10.49
C ALA A 171 -3.10 9.78 -11.38
N ALA A 172 -4.28 9.22 -11.70
CA ALA A 172 -5.34 9.87 -12.46
C ALA A 172 -6.73 9.25 -12.12
N PRO A 173 -7.83 10.01 -12.25
CA PRO A 173 -9.20 9.50 -12.02
C PRO A 173 -9.57 8.31 -12.91
N GLU A 174 -10.76 7.76 -12.71
CA GLU A 174 -11.24 6.58 -13.44
C GLU A 174 -11.14 6.76 -14.97
N GLY A 175 -10.69 5.72 -15.67
CA GLY A 175 -10.40 5.75 -17.11
C GLY A 175 -8.94 6.04 -17.47
N ALA A 176 -8.05 6.11 -16.48
CA ALA A 176 -6.62 6.26 -16.70
C ALA A 176 -6.04 5.10 -17.54
N ARG A 177 -5.42 5.44 -18.67
CA ARG A 177 -4.73 4.46 -19.55
C ARG A 177 -3.28 4.20 -19.16
N PHE A 178 -2.71 5.06 -18.32
CA PHE A 178 -1.33 5.01 -17.87
C PHE A 178 -1.30 5.21 -16.35
N GLY A 179 -0.40 4.51 -15.66
CA GLY A 179 -0.24 4.58 -14.20
C GLY A 179 1.21 4.74 -13.77
N TRP A 180 1.44 5.09 -12.50
CA TRP A 180 2.78 5.29 -11.97
C TRP A 180 3.62 4.00 -12.01
N GLY A 181 3.02 2.82 -11.81
CA GLY A 181 3.71 1.53 -11.91
C GLY A 181 4.24 1.24 -13.33
N GLY A 182 3.45 1.55 -14.35
CA GLY A 182 3.90 1.45 -15.76
C GLY A 182 5.01 2.45 -16.08
N ARG A 183 4.92 3.69 -15.57
CA ARG A 183 5.98 4.71 -15.73
C ARG A 183 7.28 4.30 -15.06
N LEU A 184 7.22 3.66 -13.89
CA LEU A 184 8.39 3.08 -13.23
C LEU A 184 9.00 1.96 -14.05
N ALA A 185 8.16 1.09 -14.62
CA ALA A 185 8.62 0.02 -15.51
C ALA A 185 9.30 0.58 -16.77
N ASP A 186 8.73 1.61 -17.40
CA ASP A 186 9.33 2.29 -18.56
C ASP A 186 10.72 2.85 -18.22
N MET A 187 10.88 3.45 -17.03
CA MET A 187 12.18 3.93 -16.56
C MET A 187 13.18 2.78 -16.34
N ALA A 188 12.74 1.65 -15.80
CA ALA A 188 13.58 0.46 -15.60
C ALA A 188 14.00 -0.19 -16.93
N ILE A 189 13.11 -0.20 -17.93
CA ILE A 189 13.44 -0.65 -19.29
C ILE A 189 14.44 0.30 -19.93
N ALA A 190 14.20 1.62 -19.84
CA ALA A 190 15.07 2.63 -20.43
C ALA A 190 16.49 2.61 -19.84
N SER A 191 16.62 2.33 -18.54
CA SER A 191 17.92 2.18 -17.88
C SER A 191 18.60 0.84 -18.13
N ARG A 192 17.95 -0.08 -18.88
CA ARG A 192 18.40 -1.47 -19.08
C ARG A 192 18.67 -2.19 -17.76
N ALA A 193 17.87 -1.90 -16.73
CA ALA A 193 18.02 -2.51 -15.42
C ALA A 193 17.78 -4.03 -15.43
N ASN A 194 17.03 -4.53 -16.43
CA ASN A 194 16.81 -5.95 -16.64
C ASN A 194 17.59 -6.47 -17.85
N THR A 195 18.25 -7.63 -17.68
CA THR A 195 18.84 -8.40 -18.76
C THR A 195 17.78 -8.96 -19.72
N ASN A 196 16.56 -9.21 -19.24
CA ASN A 196 15.40 -9.64 -20.02
C ASN A 196 14.23 -8.65 -19.85
N ALA A 197 14.01 -7.78 -20.85
CA ALA A 197 12.96 -6.76 -20.79
C ALA A 197 11.54 -7.34 -20.76
N SER A 198 11.33 -8.56 -21.26
CA SER A 198 10.02 -9.21 -21.45
C SER A 198 9.21 -9.45 -20.17
N PHE A 199 9.85 -9.42 -18.99
CA PHE A 199 9.18 -9.61 -17.69
C PHE A 199 9.35 -8.41 -16.75
N THR A 200 9.67 -7.23 -17.28
CA THR A 200 9.90 -6.03 -16.45
C THR A 200 8.63 -5.56 -15.73
N ALA A 201 7.46 -5.81 -16.33
CA ALA A 201 6.17 -5.60 -15.69
C ALA A 201 5.25 -6.77 -16.06
N VAL A 202 4.72 -7.45 -15.04
CA VAL A 202 3.70 -8.49 -15.18
C VAL A 202 2.49 -8.00 -14.40
N SER A 203 1.35 -7.86 -15.08
CA SER A 203 0.07 -7.54 -14.47
C SER A 203 -0.87 -8.72 -14.65
N VAL A 204 -1.47 -9.18 -13.57
CA VAL A 204 -2.62 -10.08 -13.60
C VAL A 204 -3.83 -9.24 -13.20
N SER A 205 -4.68 -8.96 -14.18
CA SER A 205 -5.97 -8.30 -14.00
C SER A 205 -7.07 -9.34 -13.97
#